data_AF-V6QCT5-F1
#
_entry.id   AF-V6QCT5-F1
#
_cell.length_a   1.000
_cell.length_b   1.000
_cell.length_c   1.000
_cell.angle_alpha   90.00
_cell.angle_beta   90.00
_cell.angle_gamma   90.00
#
_symmetry.space_group_name_H-M   'P 1'
#
loop_
_entity.id
_entity.type
_entity.pdbx_description
1 polymer ?
#
loop_
_entity_poly.entity_id
_entity_poly.type
_entity_poly.pdbx_seq_one_letter_code
_entity_poly.pdbx_strand_id
1 'polypeptide(L)'
;MIDNIEKHPNLAIGKAKELLESCAKTILDEMDIIYDKNIELTPLMKKVYSALELDVRSIDNNRKDAEVAIRILGNLTAITQNMAELRNAFGDGHGKNSTFRNLPSRYAELAVGTSTSVVHFIWKTYEDKIRK
;
A
#
# COMPACT_ATOMS: atom_id res chain seq x y z
N MET A 1 -1.67 -8.40 12.81
CA MET A 1 -0.41 -8.10 12.06
C MET A 1 0.80 -8.04 12.96
N ILE A 2 0.72 -7.33 14.10
CA ILE A 2 1.87 -7.07 14.99
C ILE A 2 2.54 -8.37 15.47
N ASP A 3 1.77 -9.34 15.97
CA ASP A 3 2.32 -10.64 16.42
C ASP A 3 3.06 -11.42 15.33
N ASN A 4 2.73 -11.18 14.06
CA ASN A 4 3.37 -11.83 12.92
C ASN A 4 4.67 -11.14 12.50
N ILE A 5 4.96 -9.92 12.94
CA ILE A 5 6.18 -9.20 12.56
C ILE A 5 7.41 -9.99 12.99
N GLU A 6 7.39 -10.58 14.18
CA GLU A 6 8.49 -11.38 14.70
C GLU A 6 8.36 -12.86 14.34
N LYS A 7 7.15 -13.43 14.51
CA LYS A 7 6.93 -14.88 14.36
C LYS A 7 6.88 -15.31 12.89
N HIS A 8 6.26 -14.51 12.04
CA HIS A 8 6.02 -14.82 10.62
C HIS A 8 6.15 -13.58 9.72
N PRO A 9 7.36 -13.00 9.58
CA PRO A 9 7.58 -11.73 8.87
C PRO A 9 6.97 -11.71 7.46
N ASN A 10 7.10 -12.82 6.73
CA ASN A 10 6.56 -12.97 5.39
C ASN A 10 5.03 -12.87 5.34
N LEU A 11 4.34 -13.38 6.38
CA LEU A 11 2.88 -13.28 6.49
C LEU A 11 2.46 -11.85 6.83
N ALA A 12 3.21 -11.17 7.70
CA ALA A 12 2.96 -9.77 8.03
C ALA A 12 3.09 -8.85 6.80
N ILE A 13 4.11 -9.06 5.96
CA ILE A 13 4.29 -8.32 4.70
C ILE A 13 3.13 -8.56 3.73
N GLY A 14 2.71 -9.83 3.57
CA GLY A 14 1.54 -10.15 2.75
C GLY A 14 0.28 -9.43 3.24
N LYS A 15 0.04 -9.44 4.55
CA LYS A 15 -1.11 -8.74 5.16
C LYS A 15 -1.03 -7.22 5.03
N ALA A 16 0.16 -6.63 5.07
CA ALA A 16 0.35 -5.21 4.80
C ALA A 16 -0.05 -4.83 3.37
N LYS A 17 0.30 -5.65 2.37
CA LYS A 17 -0.13 -5.47 0.98
C LYS A 17 -1.65 -5.62 0.84
N GLU A 18 -2.22 -6.69 1.39
CA GLU A 18 -3.67 -6.94 1.37
C GLU A 18 -4.48 -5.80 2.03
N LEU A 19 -3.96 -5.21 3.12
CA LEU A 19 -4.59 -4.08 3.80
C LEU A 19 -4.68 -2.85 2.89
N LEU A 20 -3.60 -2.53 2.15
CA LEU A 20 -3.62 -1.43 1.19
C LEU A 20 -4.63 -1.69 0.07
N GLU A 21 -4.61 -2.89 -0.52
CA GLU A 21 -5.53 -3.26 -1.59
C GLU A 21 -6.97 -3.22 -1.14
N SER A 22 -7.27 -3.75 0.04
CA SER A 22 -8.62 -3.74 0.60
C SER A 22 -9.13 -2.32 0.80
N CYS A 23 -8.35 -1.46 1.47
CA CYS A 23 -8.74 -0.07 1.71
C CYS A 23 -8.95 0.69 0.40
N ALA A 24 -8.02 0.53 -0.56
CA ALA A 24 -8.09 1.18 -1.85
C ALA A 24 -9.33 0.76 -2.65
N LYS A 25 -9.62 -0.55 -2.71
CA LYS A 25 -10.80 -1.09 -3.38
C LYS A 25 -12.08 -0.57 -2.73
N THR A 26 -12.16 -0.61 -1.40
CA THR A 26 -13.31 -0.06 -0.66
C THR A 26 -13.55 1.41 -0.98
N ILE A 27 -12.52 2.26 -0.96
CA ILE A 27 -12.69 3.68 -1.32
C ILE A 27 -13.21 3.85 -2.74
N LEU A 28 -12.67 3.09 -3.71
CA LEU A 28 -13.13 3.18 -5.11
C LEU A 28 -14.57 2.66 -5.27
N ASP A 29 -14.93 1.56 -4.59
CA ASP A 29 -16.28 1.01 -4.60
C ASP A 29 -17.30 2.00 -4.02
N GLU A 30 -17.00 2.61 -2.86
CA GLU A 30 -17.86 3.61 -2.21
C GLU A 30 -17.98 4.91 -3.03
N MET A 31 -17.02 5.18 -3.92
CA MET A 31 -17.05 6.32 -4.84
C MET A 31 -17.61 5.95 -6.23
N ASP A 32 -18.09 4.72 -6.42
CA ASP A 32 -18.61 4.17 -7.68
C ASP A 32 -17.61 4.28 -8.85
N ILE A 33 -16.31 4.11 -8.56
CA ILE A 33 -15.22 4.18 -9.54
C ILE A 33 -14.82 2.78 -9.97
N ILE A 34 -14.95 2.51 -11.27
CA ILE A 34 -14.61 1.21 -11.85
C ILE A 34 -13.09 0.99 -11.91
N TYR A 35 -12.67 -0.20 -11.49
CA TYR A 35 -11.31 -0.72 -11.61
C TYR A 35 -11.31 -2.21 -11.99
N ASP A 36 -10.20 -2.70 -12.52
CA ASP A 36 -10.00 -4.12 -12.81
C ASP A 36 -9.82 -4.90 -11.49
N LYS A 37 -10.53 -6.01 -11.28
CA LYS A 37 -10.40 -6.82 -10.06
C LYS A 37 -8.98 -7.35 -9.83
N ASN A 38 -8.22 -7.54 -10.90
CA ASN A 38 -6.83 -8.03 -10.91
C ASN A 38 -5.81 -6.89 -11.01
N ILE A 39 -6.23 -5.64 -10.81
CA ILE A 39 -5.32 -4.49 -10.80
C ILE A 39 -4.23 -4.66 -9.74
N GLU A 40 -2.98 -4.43 -10.13
CA GLU A 40 -1.86 -4.43 -9.21
C GLU A 40 -1.92 -3.24 -8.23
N LEU A 41 -1.28 -3.39 -7.07
CA LEU A 41 -1.33 -2.39 -6.00
C LEU A 41 -0.95 -0.98 -6.45
N THR A 42 0.16 -0.81 -7.18
CA THR A 42 0.63 0.52 -7.61
C THR A 42 -0.40 1.26 -8.49
N PRO A 43 -0.92 0.68 -9.60
CA PRO A 43 -1.96 1.35 -10.39
C PRO A 43 -3.29 1.51 -9.64
N LEU A 44 -3.64 0.60 -8.73
CA LEU A 44 -4.81 0.74 -7.84
C LEU A 44 -4.71 1.98 -6.96
N MET A 45 -3.58 2.17 -6.29
CA MET A 45 -3.35 3.32 -5.42
C MET A 45 -3.33 4.64 -6.19
N LYS A 46 -2.80 4.64 -7.42
CA LYS A 46 -2.89 5.82 -8.30
C LYS A 46 -4.33 6.22 -8.59
N LYS A 47 -5.23 5.25 -8.85
CA LYS A 47 -6.66 5.53 -9.03
C LYS A 47 -7.27 6.17 -7.77
N VAL A 48 -6.95 5.65 -6.59
CA VAL A 48 -7.41 6.24 -5.32
C VAL A 48 -6.91 7.67 -5.15
N TYR A 49 -5.63 7.93 -5.41
CA TYR A 49 -5.08 9.28 -5.32
C TYR A 49 -5.81 10.25 -6.25
N SER A 50 -6.07 9.86 -7.49
CA SER A 50 -6.89 10.67 -8.40
C SER A 50 -8.32 10.87 -7.92
N ALA A 51 -8.99 9.82 -7.45
CA ALA A 51 -10.36 9.90 -6.93
C ALA A 51 -10.48 10.89 -5.75
N LEU A 52 -9.47 10.88 -4.89
CA LEU A 52 -9.38 11.75 -3.72
C LEU A 52 -8.81 13.14 -4.03
N GLU A 53 -8.59 13.49 -5.31
CA GLU A 53 -7.97 14.76 -5.72
C GLU A 53 -6.58 14.99 -5.11
N LEU A 54 -5.88 13.89 -4.83
CA LEU A 54 -4.48 13.82 -4.47
C LEU A 54 -3.64 13.58 -5.74
N ASP A 55 -3.96 14.22 -6.86
CA ASP A 55 -3.16 14.13 -8.08
C ASP A 55 -2.75 15.51 -8.61
N VAL A 56 -1.66 15.54 -9.38
CA VAL A 56 -1.08 16.80 -9.89
C VAL A 56 -2.04 17.54 -10.84
N ARG A 57 -3.09 16.90 -11.35
CA ARG A 57 -4.07 17.50 -12.27
C ARG A 57 -5.23 18.15 -11.52
N SER A 58 -5.58 17.68 -10.32
CA SER A 58 -6.56 18.32 -9.44
C SER A 58 -5.99 19.51 -8.67
N ILE A 59 -4.66 19.65 -8.67
CA ILE A 59 -3.94 20.74 -8.02
C ILE A 59 -3.52 21.77 -9.07
N ASP A 60 -3.88 23.04 -8.86
CA ASP A 60 -3.42 24.15 -9.69
C ASP A 60 -1.89 24.13 -9.81
N ASN A 61 -1.36 24.27 -11.04
CA ASN A 61 0.06 24.05 -11.43
C ASN A 61 1.09 24.89 -10.62
N ASN A 62 0.63 25.78 -9.75
CA ASN A 62 1.45 26.60 -8.85
C ASN A 62 1.68 26.00 -7.45
N ARG A 63 1.13 24.83 -7.13
CA ARG A 63 1.24 24.20 -5.80
C ARG A 63 2.24 23.03 -5.75
N LYS A 64 3.53 23.38 -5.75
CA LYS A 64 4.67 22.44 -5.61
C LYS A 64 4.60 21.57 -4.34
N ASP A 65 3.96 22.08 -3.29
CA ASP A 65 3.79 21.41 -2.00
C ASP A 65 2.98 20.11 -2.12
N ALA A 66 1.92 20.13 -2.92
CA ALA A 66 1.03 19.00 -3.07
C ALA A 66 1.62 17.90 -3.97
N GLU A 67 2.41 18.26 -4.99
CA GLU A 67 3.19 17.29 -5.79
C GLU A 67 4.15 16.47 -4.90
N VAL A 68 4.81 17.11 -3.95
CA VAL A 68 5.71 16.43 -3.00
C VAL A 68 4.94 15.46 -2.11
N ALA A 69 3.76 15.87 -1.60
CA ALA A 69 2.92 15.01 -0.78
C ALA A 69 2.49 13.73 -1.53
N ILE A 70 2.07 13.86 -2.78
CA ILE A 70 1.67 12.73 -3.63
C ILE A 70 2.84 11.78 -3.88
N ARG A 71 4.04 12.33 -4.16
CA ARG A 71 5.24 11.52 -4.34
C ARG A 71 5.62 10.76 -3.07
N ILE A 72 5.45 11.36 -1.89
CA ILE A 72 5.67 10.68 -0.60
C ILE A 72 4.72 9.48 -0.48
N LEU A 73 3.43 9.64 -0.75
CA LEU A 73 2.45 8.55 -0.68
C LEU A 73 2.76 7.43 -1.69
N GLY A 74 3.15 7.81 -2.92
CA GLY A 74 3.63 6.87 -3.93
C GLY A 74 4.84 6.07 -3.45
N ASN A 75 5.81 6.72 -2.81
CA ASN A 75 7.00 6.06 -2.27
C ASN A 75 6.65 5.08 -1.13
N LEU A 76 5.76 5.46 -0.22
CA LEU A 76 5.31 4.57 0.88
C LEU A 76 4.57 3.34 0.36
N THR A 77 3.76 3.51 -0.70
CA THR A 77 3.12 2.40 -1.40
C THR A 77 4.16 1.48 -2.05
N ALA A 78 5.14 2.06 -2.75
CA ALA A 78 6.20 1.32 -3.42
C ALA A 78 7.06 0.51 -2.44
N ILE A 79 7.35 1.06 -1.25
CA ILE A 79 8.06 0.31 -0.19
C ILE A 79 7.31 -0.98 0.15
N THR A 80 6.00 -0.91 0.35
CA THR A 80 5.18 -2.09 0.71
C THR A 80 5.16 -3.12 -0.43
N GLN A 81 4.98 -2.68 -1.68
CA GLN A 81 5.02 -3.56 -2.86
C GLN A 81 6.39 -4.22 -3.04
N ASN A 82 7.48 -3.44 -2.97
CA ASN A 82 8.84 -3.95 -3.12
C ASN A 82 9.20 -4.93 -2.01
N MET A 83 8.67 -4.76 -0.79
CA MET A 83 8.83 -5.73 0.30
C MET A 83 8.09 -7.04 0.04
N ALA A 84 6.89 -6.98 -0.57
CA ALA A 84 6.17 -8.17 -0.99
C ALA A 84 6.92 -8.94 -2.10
N GLU A 85 7.53 -8.22 -3.04
CA GLU A 85 8.40 -8.80 -4.06
C GLU A 85 9.68 -9.40 -3.47
N LEU A 86 10.33 -8.69 -2.54
CA LEU A 86 11.49 -9.19 -1.81
C LEU A 86 11.17 -10.47 -1.03
N ARG A 87 9.99 -10.52 -0.39
CA ARG A 87 9.47 -11.73 0.26
C ARG A 87 9.33 -12.89 -0.74
N ASN A 88 8.86 -12.64 -1.95
CA ASN A 88 8.74 -13.67 -2.98
C ASN A 88 10.13 -14.17 -3.42
N ALA A 89 11.11 -13.28 -3.58
CA ALA A 89 12.49 -13.64 -3.94
C ALA A 89 13.21 -14.45 -2.84
N PHE A 90 12.89 -14.21 -1.56
CA PHE A 90 13.40 -14.99 -0.44
C PHE A 90 12.72 -16.37 -0.29
N GLY A 91 11.82 -16.74 -1.21
CA GLY A 91 10.99 -17.95 -1.13
C GLY A 91 10.77 -18.69 -2.45
N ASP A 92 11.77 -18.78 -3.33
CA ASP A 92 11.66 -19.45 -4.63
C ASP A 92 11.27 -20.94 -4.55
N GLY A 93 9.96 -21.20 -4.56
CA GLY A 93 9.36 -21.91 -5.68
C GLY A 93 9.09 -23.40 -5.53
N HIS A 94 10.03 -24.22 -5.05
CA HIS A 94 9.90 -25.68 -5.15
C HIS A 94 10.42 -26.44 -3.92
N GLY A 95 9.52 -26.68 -2.95
CA GLY A 95 9.79 -27.54 -1.80
C GLY A 95 10.59 -26.84 -0.69
N LYS A 96 10.09 -26.92 0.54
CA LYS A 96 10.81 -26.45 1.72
C LYS A 96 12.04 -27.32 1.95
N ASN A 97 13.18 -26.97 1.36
CA ASN A 97 14.47 -27.44 1.85
C ASN A 97 14.74 -26.79 3.22
N SER A 98 15.50 -27.48 4.07
CA SER A 98 15.84 -27.12 5.45
C SER A 98 16.58 -25.78 5.62
N THR A 99 16.81 -25.03 4.53
CA THR A 99 17.58 -23.80 4.43
C THR A 99 16.74 -22.54 4.21
N PHE A 100 15.42 -22.62 4.39
CA PHE A 100 14.53 -21.45 4.32
C PHE A 100 15.00 -20.33 5.27
N ARG A 101 15.33 -19.16 4.71
CA ARG A 101 15.68 -17.97 5.48
C ARG A 101 14.52 -16.99 5.45
N ASN A 102 13.95 -16.70 6.63
CA ASN A 102 12.98 -15.62 6.75
C ASN A 102 13.64 -14.26 6.49
N LEU A 103 12.87 -13.34 5.90
CA LEU A 103 13.23 -11.94 5.86
C LEU A 103 13.34 -11.42 7.31
N PRO A 104 14.36 -10.61 7.66
CA PRO A 104 14.47 -10.04 9.00
C PRO A 104 13.19 -9.26 9.39
N SER A 105 12.75 -9.39 10.64
CA SER A 105 11.51 -8.80 11.16
C SER A 105 11.38 -7.30 10.91
N ARG A 106 12.50 -6.55 10.95
CA ARG A 106 12.54 -5.11 10.64
C ARG A 106 11.93 -4.73 9.28
N TYR A 107 11.99 -5.63 8.29
CA TYR A 107 11.36 -5.37 6.98
C TYR A 107 9.85 -5.56 7.03
N ALA A 108 9.37 -6.53 7.81
CA ALA A 108 7.95 -6.69 8.06
C ALA A 108 7.38 -5.52 8.87
N GLU A 109 8.14 -5.04 9.86
CA GLU A 109 7.79 -3.84 10.63
C GLU A 109 7.67 -2.62 9.71
N LEU A 110 8.65 -2.41 8.82
CA LEU A 110 8.59 -1.32 7.86
C LEU A 110 7.39 -1.43 6.92
N ALA A 111 7.09 -2.62 6.36
CA ALA A 111 5.91 -2.83 5.51
C ALA A 111 4.59 -2.54 6.25
N VAL A 112 4.46 -3.01 7.48
CA VAL A 112 3.25 -2.80 8.31
C VAL A 112 3.12 -1.32 8.67
N GLY A 113 4.20 -0.65 9.04
CA GLY A 113 4.21 0.77 9.35
C GLY A 113 3.82 1.64 8.16
N THR A 114 4.42 1.40 6.99
CA THR A 114 4.11 2.15 5.76
C THR A 114 2.68 1.93 5.31
N SER A 115 2.20 0.67 5.27
CA SER A 115 0.82 0.36 4.88
C SER A 115 -0.20 1.01 5.79
N THR A 116 0.00 0.93 7.12
CA THR A 116 -0.89 1.55 8.12
C THR A 116 -0.95 3.06 7.95
N SER A 117 0.21 3.70 7.73
CA SER A 117 0.30 5.16 7.54
C SER A 117 -0.44 5.62 6.29
N VAL A 118 -0.27 4.90 5.18
CA VAL A 118 -0.95 5.20 3.91
C VAL A 118 -2.46 4.98 4.04
N VAL A 119 -2.90 3.83 4.58
CA VAL A 119 -4.33 3.53 4.79
C VAL A 119 -4.99 4.60 5.65
N HIS A 120 -4.36 4.98 6.76
CA HIS A 120 -4.91 6.00 7.63
C HIS A 120 -5.08 7.35 6.90
N PHE A 121 -4.06 7.76 6.14
CA PHE A 121 -4.10 9.02 5.39
C PHE A 121 -5.20 9.05 4.33
N ILE A 122 -5.28 8.02 3.46
CA ILE A 122 -6.26 8.00 2.37
C ILE A 122 -7.68 7.85 2.90
N TRP A 123 -7.89 7.06 3.96
CA TRP A 123 -9.20 6.89 4.57
C TRP A 123 -9.69 8.19 5.21
N LYS A 124 -8.81 8.90 5.92
CA LYS A 124 -9.15 10.22 6.48
C LYS A 124 -9.47 11.24 5.40
N THR A 125 -8.70 11.24 4.32
CA THR A 125 -8.97 12.12 3.17
C THR A 125 -10.33 11.80 2.53
N TYR A 126 -10.67 10.51 2.41
CA TYR A 126 -11.98 10.07 1.94
C TYR A 126 -13.12 10.54 2.88
N GLU A 127 -12.98 10.30 4.19
CA GLU A 127 -13.96 10.76 5.20
C GLU A 127 -14.19 12.28 5.13
N ASP A 128 -13.12 13.07 4.99
CA ASP A 128 -13.21 14.52 4.90
C ASP A 128 -13.87 14.98 3.58
N LYS A 129 -13.78 14.18 2.52
CA LYS A 129 -14.40 14.47 1.22
C LYS A 129 -15.91 14.20 1.24
N ILE A 130 -16.36 13.09 1.82
CA ILE A 130 -17.78 12.71 1.88
C ILE A 130 -18.60 13.50 2.90
N ARG A 131 -17.94 14.14 3.88
CA ARG A 131 -18.60 14.97 4.91
C ARG A 131 -18.89 16.40 4.46
N LYS A 132 -18.41 16.80 3.28
CA LYS A 132 -18.70 18.11 2.66
C LYS A 132 -19.96 18.01 1.82
#